data_AF-A0A819MYL8-F1
#
_entry.id   AF-A0A819MYL8-F1
#
_cell.length_a   1.000
_cell.length_b   1.000
_cell.length_c   1.000
_cell.angle_alpha   90.00
_cell.angle_beta   90.00
_cell.angle_gamma   90.00
#
_symmetry.space_group_name_H-M   'P 1'
#
loop_
_entity.id
_entity.type
_entity.pdbx_description
1 polymer ?
#
loop_
_entity_poly.entity_id
_entity_poly.type
_entity_poly.pdbx_seq_one_letter_code
_entity_poly.pdbx_strand_id
1 'polypeptide(L)'
;MLILKQYEIIKCNHYPSISAEKCFQQILIKDKTNKYFLASQSLSLREYTHINRPDLPTMLITHNAINIERPSINSYSIVEKIKKDNSNLTKYETNILKKIKQELNINQNDDNNNNIKKRKIFLT
;
A
#
# COMPACT_ATOMS: atom_id res chain seq x y z
N MET A 1 17.34 24.83 23.05
CA MET A 1 16.50 23.65 22.75
C MET A 1 15.35 23.50 23.77
N LEU A 2 14.31 24.34 23.68
CA LEU A 2 13.09 24.17 24.50
C LEU A 2 12.03 23.34 23.75
N ILE A 3 11.93 23.55 22.43
CA ILE A 3 10.97 22.89 21.55
C ILE A 3 11.10 21.35 21.62
N LEU A 4 12.33 20.83 21.55
CA LEU A 4 12.56 19.38 21.54
C LEU A 4 12.23 18.68 22.87
N LYS A 5 12.24 19.41 24.00
CA LYS A 5 11.92 18.85 25.32
C LYS A 5 10.42 18.58 25.52
N GLN A 6 9.58 19.10 24.61
CA GLN A 6 8.13 18.91 24.66
C GLN A 6 7.70 17.56 24.09
N TYR A 7 8.59 16.85 23.38
CA TYR A 7 8.29 15.58 22.74
C TYR A 7 8.75 14.40 23.61
N GLU A 8 8.07 13.28 23.44
CA GLU A 8 8.47 12.02 24.06
C GLU A 8 9.83 11.56 23.55
N ILE A 9 10.67 11.07 24.46
CA ILE A 9 12.01 10.57 24.14
C ILE A 9 11.93 9.07 23.92
N ILE A 10 12.11 8.64 22.67
CA ILE A 10 12.32 7.25 22.34
C ILE A 10 13.78 6.90 22.62
N LYS A 11 14.01 6.03 23.61
CA LYS A 11 15.35 5.58 23.98
C LYS A 11 15.89 4.61 22.92
N CYS A 12 17.15 4.82 22.51
CA CYS A 12 17.86 3.91 21.63
C CYS A 12 19.07 3.31 22.35
N ASN A 13 19.43 2.06 22.04
CA ASN A 13 20.49 1.32 22.73
C ASN A 13 21.82 1.33 21.95
N HIS A 14 22.12 2.42 21.23
CA HIS A 14 23.32 2.48 20.39
C HIS A 14 24.53 2.96 21.22
N TYR A 15 25.55 2.11 21.31
CA TYR A 15 26.86 2.46 21.85
C TYR A 15 27.96 1.84 20.95
N PRO A 16 28.92 2.63 20.43
CA PRO A 16 29.02 4.09 20.53
C PRO A 16 27.86 4.82 19.81
N SER A 17 27.70 6.12 20.06
CA SER A 17 26.67 6.93 19.40
C SER A 17 26.84 6.90 17.89
N ILE A 18 25.76 6.57 17.18
CA ILE A 18 25.71 6.53 15.71
C ILE A 18 25.04 7.78 15.15
N SER A 19 25.10 7.96 13.83
CA SER A 19 24.37 9.05 13.17
C SER A 19 22.87 8.91 13.35
N ALA A 20 22.17 10.06 13.40
CA ALA A 20 20.72 10.09 13.54
C ALA A 20 20.03 9.30 12.43
N GLU A 21 20.49 9.41 11.18
CA GLU A 21 19.97 8.63 10.06
C GLU A 21 20.02 7.13 10.32
N LYS A 22 21.19 6.60 10.72
CA LYS A 22 21.34 5.17 11.04
C LYS A 22 20.47 4.76 12.24
N CYS A 23 20.33 5.65 13.23
CA CYS A 23 19.45 5.42 14.37
C CYS A 23 18.00 5.24 13.93
N PHE A 24 17.46 6.17 13.13
CA PHE A 24 16.11 6.07 12.57
C PHE A 24 15.94 4.83 11.69
N GLN A 25 16.90 4.53 10.82
CA GLN A 25 16.85 3.33 9.97
C GLN A 25 16.71 2.06 10.82
N GLN A 26 17.51 1.92 11.88
CA GLN A 26 17.43 0.74 12.75
C GLN A 26 16.14 0.67 13.56
N ILE A 27 15.68 1.80 14.14
CA ILE A 27 14.43 1.83 14.92
C ILE A 27 13.23 1.52 14.03
N LEU A 28 13.14 2.20 12.89
CA LEU A 28 12.00 2.06 11.99
C LEU A 28 11.97 0.69 11.33
N ILE A 29 13.10 0.03 11.06
CA ILE A 29 13.09 -1.31 10.45
C ILE A 29 12.80 -2.40 11.47
N LYS A 30 13.42 -2.34 12.66
CA LYS A 30 13.33 -3.41 13.66
C LYS A 30 11.92 -3.57 14.18
N ASP A 31 11.19 -2.47 14.30
CA ASP A 31 9.85 -2.49 14.85
C ASP A 31 8.79 -2.13 13.80
N LYS A 32 8.27 -3.16 13.12
CA LYS A 32 7.14 -3.00 12.19
C LYS A 32 5.78 -2.90 12.86
N THR A 33 5.72 -3.08 14.17
CA THR A 33 4.44 -3.09 14.90
C THR A 33 3.97 -1.68 15.24
N ASN A 34 4.91 -0.76 15.42
CA ASN A 34 4.63 0.63 15.72
C ASN A 34 4.27 1.43 14.46
N LYS A 35 3.08 2.07 14.49
CA LYS A 35 2.56 2.92 13.41
C LYS A 35 3.10 4.34 13.54
N TYR A 36 4.36 4.55 13.16
CA TYR A 36 4.98 5.87 13.14
C TYR A 36 4.65 6.66 11.88
N PHE A 37 4.86 7.97 11.95
CA PHE A 37 5.04 8.85 10.79
C PHE A 37 6.46 9.38 10.86
N LEU A 38 7.19 9.34 9.75
CA LEU A 38 8.55 9.86 9.69
C LEU A 38 8.53 11.33 9.26
N ALA A 39 8.81 12.26 10.17
CA ALA A 39 9.05 13.66 9.80
C ALA A 39 10.55 13.89 9.59
N SER A 40 11.02 13.98 8.33
CA SER A 40 12.43 14.25 8.04
C SER A 40 12.62 15.06 6.77
N GLN A 41 13.62 15.95 6.80
CA GLN A 41 14.08 16.73 5.65
C GLN A 41 15.26 16.09 4.90
N SER A 42 15.85 15.02 5.45
CA SER A 42 16.97 14.32 4.81
C SER A 42 16.49 13.46 3.64
N LEU A 43 17.00 13.71 2.43
CA LEU A 43 16.66 12.92 1.24
C LEU A 43 17.07 11.45 1.37
N SER A 44 18.28 11.19 1.89
CA SER A 44 18.83 9.84 2.10
C SER A 44 17.93 8.94 2.93
N LEU A 45 17.47 9.43 4.09
CA LEU A 45 16.58 8.67 4.96
C LEU A 45 15.22 8.41 4.29
N ARG A 46 14.70 9.40 3.56
CA ARG A 46 13.41 9.28 2.86
C ARG A 46 13.46 8.20 1.79
N GLU A 47 14.43 8.27 0.88
CA GLU A 47 14.63 7.25 -0.16
C GLU A 47 14.78 5.85 0.44
N TYR A 48 15.59 5.75 1.50
CA TYR A 48 15.76 4.51 2.23
C TYR A 48 14.45 3.98 2.82
N THR A 49 13.63 4.84 3.42
CA THR A 49 12.33 4.43 3.96
C THR A 49 11.33 4.03 2.88
N HIS A 50 11.29 4.74 1.74
CA HIS A 50 10.39 4.39 0.63
C HIS A 50 10.67 3.01 0.05
N ILE A 51 11.94 2.59 0.03
CA ILE A 51 12.37 1.28 -0.45
C ILE A 51 12.05 0.19 0.58
N ASN A 52 12.44 0.39 1.84
CA ASN A 52 12.42 -0.66 2.86
C ASN A 52 11.11 -0.74 3.66
N ARG A 53 10.36 0.36 3.73
CA ARG A 53 9.15 0.55 4.53
C ARG A 53 8.07 1.31 3.74
N PRO A 54 7.50 0.69 2.70
CA PRO A 54 6.46 1.32 1.88
C PRO A 54 5.16 1.64 2.66
N ASP A 55 5.02 1.08 3.85
CA ASP A 55 3.91 1.30 4.77
C ASP A 55 4.08 2.51 5.68
N LEU A 56 5.27 3.14 5.71
CA LEU A 56 5.59 4.25 6.60
C LEU A 56 5.36 5.60 5.89
N PRO A 57 4.38 6.42 6.35
CA PRO A 57 4.17 7.74 5.77
C PRO A 57 5.30 8.70 6.18
N THR A 58 5.78 9.46 5.20
CA THR A 58 6.86 10.45 5.38
C THR A 58 6.28 11.86 5.30
N MET A 59 6.71 12.75 6.20
CA MET A 59 6.35 14.16 6.25
C MET A 59 7.57 15.03 6.04
N LEU A 60 7.38 16.13 5.32
CA LEU A 60 8.40 17.12 4.99
C LEU A 60 7.82 18.53 5.12
N ILE A 61 8.65 19.51 5.46
CA ILE A 61 8.21 20.90 5.52
C ILE A 61 8.58 21.55 4.19
N THR A 62 7.57 21.95 3.41
CA THR A 62 7.73 22.71 2.16
C THR A 62 6.63 23.77 2.06
N HIS A 63 6.95 24.91 1.45
CA HIS A 63 5.99 26.02 1.27
C HIS A 63 5.33 26.47 2.60
N ASN A 64 6.11 26.54 3.69
CA ASN A 64 5.63 26.87 5.04
C ASN A 64 4.52 25.95 5.58
N ALA A 65 4.40 24.73 5.04
CA ALA A 65 3.44 23.73 5.51
C ALA A 65 4.13 22.39 5.74
N ILE A 66 3.57 21.59 6.66
CA ILE A 66 3.94 20.18 6.82
C ILE A 66 3.13 19.40 5.80
N ASN A 67 3.81 18.78 4.85
CA ASN A 67 3.21 18.01 3.77
C ASN A 67 3.53 16.53 3.95
N ILE A 68 2.53 15.68 3.73
CA ILE A 68 2.72 14.23 3.65
C ILE A 68 3.17 13.91 2.21
N GLU A 69 4.25 13.14 2.10
CA GLU A 69 4.78 12.71 0.83
C GLU A 69 3.84 11.70 0.16
N ARG A 70 3.85 11.70 -1.18
CA ARG A 70 3.09 10.70 -1.95
C ARG A 70 3.64 9.29 -1.66
N PRO A 71 2.77 8.27 -1.58
CA PRO A 71 3.21 6.89 -1.43
C PRO A 71 4.17 6.47 -2.55
N SER A 72 5.12 5.59 -2.23
CA SER A 72 6.07 5.10 -3.21
C SER A 72 5.41 4.15 -4.21
N ILE A 73 6.06 3.93 -5.35
CA ILE A 73 5.65 2.95 -6.37
C ILE A 73 5.54 1.56 -5.74
N ASN A 74 6.42 1.22 -4.80
CA ASN A 74 6.38 -0.04 -4.07
C ASN A 74 5.08 -0.15 -3.27
N SER A 75 4.67 0.91 -2.57
CA SER A 75 3.40 0.95 -1.84
C SER A 75 2.22 0.68 -2.75
N TYR A 76 2.15 1.34 -3.91
CA TYR A 76 1.10 1.10 -4.90
C TYR A 76 1.10 -0.35 -5.41
N SER A 77 2.28 -0.90 -5.73
CA SER A 77 2.39 -2.28 -6.23
C SER A 77 1.90 -3.31 -5.21
N ILE A 78 2.13 -3.09 -3.92
CA ILE A 78 1.66 -3.96 -2.84
C ILE A 78 0.14 -3.89 -2.75
N VAL A 79 -0.41 -2.68 -2.78
CA VAL A 79 -1.87 -2.48 -2.74
C VAL A 79 -2.53 -3.09 -3.97
N GLU A 80 -1.95 -2.97 -5.16
CA GLU A 80 -2.46 -3.61 -6.37
C GLU A 80 -2.46 -5.14 -6.28
N LYS A 81 -1.40 -5.74 -5.73
CA LYS A 81 -1.34 -7.18 -5.48
C LYS A 81 -2.47 -7.60 -4.54
N ILE A 82 -2.60 -6.92 -3.39
CA ILE A 82 -3.67 -7.18 -2.42
C ILE A 82 -5.06 -7.04 -3.07
N LYS A 83 -5.27 -5.99 -3.87
CA LYS A 83 -6.53 -5.78 -4.60
C LYS A 83 -6.80 -6.90 -5.60
N LYS A 84 -5.80 -7.36 -6.34
CA LYS A 84 -5.93 -8.48 -7.28
C LYS A 84 -6.24 -9.77 -6.54
N ASP A 85 -5.54 -10.04 -5.45
CA ASP A 85 -5.76 -11.24 -4.63
C ASP A 85 -7.17 -11.27 -4.02
N ASN A 86 -7.67 -10.11 -3.58
CA ASN A 86 -9.02 -9.99 -3.03
C ASN A 86 -10.14 -9.94 -4.09
N SER A 87 -9.83 -9.46 -5.30
CA SER A 87 -10.81 -9.38 -6.42
C SER A 87 -10.89 -10.69 -7.21
N ASN A 88 -9.86 -11.52 -7.14
CA ASN A 88 -9.82 -12.78 -7.84
C ASN A 88 -10.69 -13.82 -7.11
N LEU A 89 -11.51 -14.51 -7.90
CA LEU A 89 -12.27 -15.66 -7.41
C LEU A 89 -11.33 -16.73 -6.88
N THR A 90 -11.71 -17.34 -5.77
CA THR A 90 -10.98 -18.49 -5.22
C THR A 90 -10.98 -19.66 -6.20
N LYS A 91 -10.03 -20.58 -6.06
CA LYS A 91 -9.97 -21.81 -6.89
C LYS A 91 -11.26 -22.63 -6.82
N TYR A 92 -11.95 -22.57 -5.69
CA TYR A 92 -13.24 -23.24 -5.50
C TYR A 92 -14.35 -22.54 -6.28
N GLU A 93 -14.50 -21.23 -6.12
CA GLU A 93 -15.51 -20.44 -6.83
C GLU A 93 -15.30 -20.47 -8.34
N THR A 94 -14.07 -20.42 -8.82
CA THR A 94 -13.75 -20.57 -10.25
C THR A 94 -14.15 -21.94 -10.79
N ASN A 95 -13.97 -23.01 -10.01
CA ASN A 95 -14.38 -24.36 -10.41
C ASN A 95 -15.91 -24.53 -10.40
N ILE A 96 -16.61 -23.93 -9.44
CA ILE A 96 -18.09 -23.89 -9.44
C ILE A 96 -18.60 -23.11 -10.64
N LEU A 97 -18.05 -21.92 -10.89
CA LEU A 97 -18.44 -21.11 -12.05
C LEU A 97 -18.22 -21.87 -13.36
N LYS A 98 -17.15 -22.66 -13.49
CA LYS A 98 -16.94 -23.53 -14.66
C LYS A 98 -18.03 -24.60 -14.79
N LYS A 99 -18.41 -25.27 -13.70
CA LYS A 99 -19.50 -26.27 -13.70
C LYS A 99 -20.85 -25.65 -14.05
N ILE A 100 -21.21 -24.52 -13.43
CA ILE A 100 -22.46 -23.80 -13.72
C ILE A 100 -22.50 -23.35 -15.19
N LYS A 101 -21.38 -22.83 -15.73
CA LYS A 101 -21.30 -22.44 -17.14
C LYS A 101 -21.49 -23.64 -18.10
N GLN A 102 -20.95 -24.81 -17.75
CA GLN A 102 -21.14 -26.06 -18.51
C GLN A 102 -22.60 -26.54 -18.44
N GLU A 103 -23.23 -26.51 -17.26
CA GLU A 103 -24.64 -26.89 -17.08
C GLU A 103 -25.59 -25.98 -17.86
N LEU A 104 -25.27 -24.69 -17.96
CA LEU A 104 -26.06 -23.71 -18.72
C LEU A 104 -25.75 -23.70 -20.23
N ASN A 105 -24.86 -24.57 -20.73
CA ASN A 105 -24.41 -24.62 -22.14
C ASN A 105 -23.96 -23.24 -22.69
N ILE A 106 -23.40 -22.39 -21.83
CA ILE A 106 -22.84 -21.10 -22.25
C ILE A 106 -21.45 -21.39 -22.81
N ASN A 107 -21.40 -21.67 -24.11
CA ASN A 107 -20.17 -21.95 -24.85
C ASN A 107 -19.24 -20.72 -24.80
N GLN A 108 -17.94 -20.96 -24.59
CA GLN A 108 -16.90 -19.93 -24.55
C GLN A 108 -16.58 -19.30 -25.92
N ASN A 109 -17.44 -19.48 -26.93
CA ASN A 109 -17.21 -19.00 -28.30
C ASN A 109 -17.75 -17.58 -28.56
N ASP A 110 -18.19 -16.87 -27.52
CA ASP A 110 -18.81 -15.54 -27.64
C ASP A 110 -17.84 -14.36 -27.54
N ASP A 111 -16.54 -14.57 -27.75
CA ASP A 111 -15.60 -13.44 -27.96
C ASP A 111 -15.70 -12.85 -29.39
N ASN A 112 -16.56 -13.39 -30.27
CA ASN A 112 -16.67 -12.94 -31.66
C ASN A 112 -18.08 -12.57 -32.18
N ASN A 113 -19.11 -12.41 -31.35
CA ASN A 113 -20.41 -11.95 -31.85
C ASN A 113 -21.01 -10.82 -31.02
N ASN A 114 -20.61 -9.59 -31.36
CA ASN A 114 -21.36 -8.36 -31.09
C ASN A 114 -22.75 -8.45 -31.74
N ASN A 115 -23.75 -9.01 -31.05
CA ASN A 115 -25.17 -8.79 -31.34
C ASN A 115 -26.07 -9.20 -30.16
N ILE A 116 -25.81 -8.64 -28.97
CA ILE A 116 -26.78 -8.72 -27.88
C ILE A 116 -27.87 -7.66 -28.13
N LYS A 117 -29.00 -8.08 -28.70
CA LYS A 117 -30.23 -7.26 -28.79
C LYS A 117 -30.73 -6.97 -27.37
N LYS A 118 -30.53 -5.75 -26.88
CA LYS A 118 -31.06 -5.27 -25.60
C LYS A 118 -32.58 -5.44 -25.58
N ARG A 119 -33.11 -6.32 -24.73
CA ARG A 119 -34.55 -6.38 -24.45
C ARG A 119 -34.93 -5.16 -23.60
N LYS A 120 -35.84 -4.32 -24.11
CA LYS A 120 -36.47 -3.27 -23.30
C LYS A 120 -37.38 -3.94 -22.28
N ILE A 121 -37.04 -3.82 -21.00
CA ILE A 121 -37.96 -4.17 -19.91
C ILE A 121 -38.88 -2.96 -19.74
N PHE A 122 -40.15 -3.12 -20.13
CA PHE A 122 -41.19 -2.18 -19.73
C PHE A 122 -41.58 -2.53 -18.29
N LEU A 123 -41.29 -1.61 -17.37
CA LEU A 123 -41.87 -1.62 -16.02
C LEU A 123 -43.27 -1.01 -16.15
N THR A 124 -44.30 -1.86 -16.05
CA THR A 124 -45.69 -1.47 -15.77
C THR A 124 -45.93 -1.50 -14.27
#